data_AF-A0A443SE08-F1
#
_entry.id   AF-A0A443SE08-F1
#
_cell.length_a   1.000
_cell.length_b   1.000
_cell.length_c   1.000
_cell.angle_alpha   90.00
_cell.angle_beta   90.00
_cell.angle_gamma   90.00
#
_symmetry.space_group_name_H-M   'P 1'
#
loop_
_entity.id
_entity.type
_entity.pdbx_description
1 polymer ?
#
loop_
_entity_poly.entity_id
_entity_poly.type
_entity_poly.pdbx_seq_one_letter_code
_entity_poly.pdbx_strand_id
1 'polypeptide(L)'
;MSGGPWIVLLIIAFYLYFSIHLGPKLMKDRQAFSLIPLIRVYNLIMMLSNGVFFAIAAYYTNCGITSWGCHPIESKPADEAWLWKLGIIWYFLITKFVDLFETFFFVLRKKHSQLSTLHLFHHSIVPIDVWVGMKYSPSESACFFPFINSFVHTIMYLYYGLSTFESMKPFLWWKKYLTQLQILQLCLIALHCVHLVLLENCNIPKTLFAIYMPQAVLLAYLFIAFFTKTYRNNLKEKEKSS
;
A
#
# COMPACT_ATOMS: atom_id res chain seq x y z
N MET A 1 -22.28 -1.22 2.41
CA MET A 1 -21.79 -2.55 1.94
C MET A 1 -22.55 -3.65 2.67
N SER A 2 -23.45 -4.37 2.00
CA SER A 2 -24.04 -5.61 2.54
C SER A 2 -23.04 -6.76 2.41
N GLY A 3 -22.97 -7.65 3.41
CA GLY A 3 -22.03 -8.78 3.44
C GLY A 3 -20.84 -8.61 4.41
N GLY A 4 -20.20 -9.75 4.69
CA GLY A 4 -19.03 -9.90 5.56
C GLY A 4 -17.69 -9.85 4.79
N PRO A 5 -16.55 -10.02 5.48
CA PRO A 5 -15.20 -9.89 4.89
C PRO A 5 -14.82 -11.04 3.94
N TRP A 6 -15.72 -12.01 3.73
CA TRP A 6 -15.41 -13.31 3.10
C TRP A 6 -14.76 -13.19 1.72
N ILE A 7 -15.23 -12.28 0.87
CA ILE A 7 -14.66 -12.08 -0.47
C ILE A 7 -13.20 -11.60 -0.37
N VAL A 8 -12.95 -10.62 0.51
CA VAL A 8 -11.59 -10.09 0.73
C VAL A 8 -10.69 -11.20 1.26
N LEU A 9 -11.14 -11.94 2.27
CA LEU A 9 -10.37 -13.04 2.86
C LEU A 9 -10.08 -14.16 1.85
N LEU A 10 -11.04 -14.50 0.98
CA LEU A 10 -10.84 -15.50 -0.07
C LEU A 10 -9.82 -15.03 -1.11
N ILE A 11 -9.86 -13.76 -1.52
CA ILE A 11 -8.86 -13.17 -2.44
C ILE A 11 -7.47 -13.23 -1.81
N ILE A 12 -7.32 -12.83 -0.54
CA ILE A 12 -6.03 -12.86 0.16
C ILE A 12 -5.55 -14.30 0.41
N ALA A 13 -6.44 -15.23 0.75
CA ALA A 13 -6.09 -16.63 0.92
C ALA A 13 -5.58 -17.24 -0.40
N PHE A 14 -6.27 -16.97 -1.51
CA PHE A 14 -5.82 -17.39 -2.83
C PHE A 14 -4.48 -16.74 -3.21
N TYR A 15 -4.32 -15.44 -2.96
CA TYR A 15 -3.08 -14.71 -3.18
C TYR A 15 -1.90 -15.36 -2.44
N LEU A 16 -2.04 -15.66 -1.15
CA LEU A 16 -0.99 -16.30 -0.34
C LEU A 16 -0.69 -17.72 -0.84
N TYR A 17 -1.73 -18.51 -1.09
CA TYR A 17 -1.59 -19.86 -1.64
C TYR A 17 -0.87 -19.86 -2.99
N PHE A 18 -1.25 -18.95 -3.88
CA PHE A 18 -0.59 -18.76 -5.17
C PHE A 18 0.88 -18.38 -4.99
N SER A 19 1.15 -17.36 -4.17
CA SER A 19 2.47 -16.74 -4.07
C SER A 19 3.50 -17.67 -3.44
N ILE A 20 3.08 -18.46 -2.45
CA ILE A 20 3.98 -19.31 -1.66
C ILE A 20 4.05 -20.74 -2.21
N HIS A 21 2.95 -21.29 -2.73
CA HIS A 21 2.87 -22.70 -3.08
C HIS A 21 2.59 -22.95 -4.57
N LEU A 22 1.42 -22.56 -5.06
CA LEU A 22 0.96 -22.96 -6.40
C LEU A 22 1.85 -22.35 -7.49
N GLY A 23 2.10 -21.05 -7.45
CA GLY A 23 2.89 -20.35 -8.46
C GLY A 23 4.33 -20.87 -8.57
N PRO A 24 5.10 -20.97 -7.46
CA PRO A 24 6.42 -21.59 -7.48
C PRO A 24 6.41 -23.04 -7.99
N LYS A 25 5.39 -23.85 -7.61
CA LYS A 25 5.24 -25.22 -8.11
C LYS A 25 5.00 -25.27 -9.62
N LEU A 26 4.13 -24.41 -10.15
CA LEU A 26 3.85 -24.32 -11.60
C LEU A 26 5.06 -23.82 -12.40
N MET A 27 5.90 -22.99 -11.79
CA MET A 27 7.10 -22.42 -12.40
C MET A 27 8.34 -23.29 -12.26
N LYS A 28 8.32 -24.37 -11.47
CA LYS A 28 9.49 -25.21 -11.17
C LYS A 28 10.25 -25.60 -12.44
N ASP A 29 9.54 -26.20 -13.39
CA ASP A 29 10.11 -26.75 -14.63
C ASP A 29 9.92 -25.82 -15.85
N ARG A 30 9.54 -24.55 -15.62
CA ARG A 30 9.34 -23.54 -16.68
C ARG A 30 10.43 -22.48 -16.66
N GLN A 31 10.72 -21.90 -17.82
CA GLN A 31 11.59 -20.71 -17.90
C GLN A 31 10.87 -19.47 -17.36
N ALA A 32 11.63 -18.48 -16.89
CA ALA A 32 11.07 -17.21 -16.42
C ALA A 32 10.39 -16.46 -17.59
N PHE A 33 9.16 -15.98 -17.37
CA PHE A 33 8.43 -15.26 -18.41
C PHE A 33 9.01 -13.87 -18.66
N SER A 34 9.05 -13.44 -19.93
CA SER A 34 9.37 -12.07 -20.30
C SER A 34 8.10 -11.21 -20.27
N LEU A 35 7.81 -10.63 -19.10
CA LEU A 35 6.59 -9.83 -18.88
C LEU A 35 6.85 -8.31 -18.91
N ILE A 36 7.99 -7.87 -19.46
CA ILE A 36 8.43 -6.47 -19.35
C ILE A 36 7.41 -5.48 -19.95
N PRO A 37 6.84 -5.67 -21.16
CA PRO A 37 5.84 -4.76 -21.71
C PRO A 37 4.58 -4.69 -20.84
N LEU A 38 4.12 -5.84 -20.34
CA LEU A 38 2.96 -5.91 -19.45
C LEU A 38 3.21 -5.15 -18.14
N ILE A 39 4.39 -5.33 -17.53
CA ILE A 39 4.78 -4.65 -16.29
C ILE A 39 4.86 -3.13 -16.51
N ARG A 40 5.31 -2.67 -17.68
CA ARG A 40 5.32 -1.24 -18.02
C ARG A 40 3.91 -0.66 -18.04
N VAL A 41 2.99 -1.32 -18.75
CA VAL A 41 1.59 -0.90 -18.84
C VAL A 41 0.94 -0.94 -17.46
N TYR A 42 1.16 -2.01 -16.69
CA TYR A 42 0.68 -2.15 -15.33
C TYR A 42 1.16 -1.00 -14.43
N ASN A 43 2.47 -0.74 -14.38
CA ASN A 43 3.03 0.33 -13.55
C ASN A 43 2.52 1.71 -13.97
N LEU A 44 2.32 1.95 -15.27
CA LEU A 44 1.74 3.19 -15.78
C LEU A 44 0.29 3.35 -15.31
N ILE A 45 -0.53 2.32 -15.46
CA ILE A 45 -1.94 2.32 -15.00
C ILE A 45 -2.00 2.55 -13.49
N MET A 46 -1.15 1.88 -12.72
CA MET A 46 -1.12 2.01 -11.26
C MET A 46 -0.62 3.38 -10.81
N MET A 47 0.40 3.93 -11.46
CA MET A 47 0.86 5.31 -11.21
C MET A 47 -0.27 6.31 -11.47
N LEU A 48 -0.94 6.22 -12.63
CA LEU A 48 -2.05 7.11 -12.97
C LEU A 48 -3.23 6.95 -12.01
N SER A 49 -3.58 5.71 -11.67
CA SER A 49 -4.72 5.41 -10.79
C SER A 49 -4.51 5.96 -9.38
N ASN A 50 -3.34 5.71 -8.80
CA ASN A 50 -2.99 6.28 -7.49
C ASN A 50 -2.88 7.81 -7.56
N GLY A 51 -2.37 8.37 -8.66
CA GLY A 51 -2.26 9.82 -8.84
C GLY A 51 -3.63 10.51 -8.95
N VAL A 52 -4.58 9.90 -9.66
CA VAL A 52 -5.96 10.37 -9.75
C VAL A 52 -6.63 10.33 -8.37
N PHE A 53 -6.50 9.21 -7.65
CA PHE A 53 -7.04 9.14 -6.28
C PHE A 53 -6.40 10.20 -5.37
N PHE A 54 -5.08 10.37 -5.45
CA PHE A 54 -4.36 11.38 -4.67
C PHE A 54 -4.91 12.79 -4.93
N ALA A 55 -5.10 13.17 -6.20
CA ALA A 55 -5.62 14.48 -6.56
C ALA A 55 -7.06 14.69 -6.05
N ILE A 56 -7.92 13.68 -6.20
CA ILE A 56 -9.29 13.71 -5.68
C ILE A 56 -9.29 13.83 -4.16
N ALA A 57 -8.52 12.98 -3.46
CA ALA A 57 -8.41 13.00 -2.01
C ALA A 57 -7.84 14.33 -1.51
N ALA A 58 -6.85 14.91 -2.19
CA ALA A 58 -6.30 16.23 -1.87
C ALA A 58 -7.39 17.31 -1.92
N TYR A 59 -8.21 17.33 -2.96
CA TYR A 59 -9.30 18.29 -3.11
C TYR A 59 -10.32 18.17 -1.97
N TYR A 60 -10.80 16.95 -1.68
CA TYR A 60 -11.83 16.74 -0.65
C TYR A 60 -11.33 16.91 0.78
N THR A 61 -10.04 16.67 1.05
CA THR A 61 -9.50 16.70 2.41
C THR A 61 -8.69 17.97 2.72
N ASN A 62 -8.74 18.98 1.83
CA ASN A 62 -7.87 20.16 1.89
C ASN A 62 -6.39 19.76 2.08
N CYS A 63 -5.87 18.96 1.13
CA CYS A 63 -4.53 18.38 1.16
C CYS A 63 -4.24 17.54 2.42
N GLY A 64 -5.26 16.84 2.93
CA GLY A 64 -5.17 16.00 4.12
C GLY A 64 -5.37 16.72 5.44
N ILE A 65 -5.49 18.06 5.46
CA ILE A 65 -5.64 18.85 6.70
C ILE A 65 -6.94 18.49 7.42
N THR A 66 -8.06 18.35 6.70
CA THR A 66 -9.34 18.03 7.36
C THR A 66 -9.32 16.65 8.00
N SER A 67 -8.53 15.72 7.48
CA SER A 67 -8.39 14.36 8.02
C SER A 67 -7.75 14.32 9.41
N TRP A 68 -7.05 15.37 9.85
CA TRP A 68 -6.51 15.48 11.21
C TRP A 68 -7.58 15.88 12.25
N GLY A 69 -8.70 16.44 11.80
CA GLY A 69 -9.85 16.68 12.67
C GLY A 69 -10.59 15.37 12.99
N CYS A 70 -11.35 15.39 14.08
CA CYS A 70 -12.31 14.32 14.35
C CYS A 70 -13.65 14.61 13.67
N HIS A 71 -13.98 13.82 12.66
CA HIS A 71 -15.26 13.89 11.98
C HIS A 71 -16.10 12.68 12.38
N PRO A 72 -17.29 12.87 12.96
CA PRO A 72 -18.15 11.75 13.30
C PRO A 72 -18.50 10.97 12.04
N ILE A 73 -18.75 9.67 12.21
CA ILE A 73 -19.29 8.83 11.13
C ILE A 73 -20.66 9.44 10.79
N GLU A 74 -20.81 10.00 9.59
CA GLU A 74 -22.04 10.67 9.17
C GLU A 74 -23.20 9.65 9.27
N SER A 75 -24.14 9.89 10.18
CA SER A 75 -25.32 9.04 10.39
C SER A 75 -26.51 9.45 9.52
N LYS A 76 -26.31 10.42 8.61
CA LYS A 76 -27.36 10.96 7.75
C LYS A 76 -27.72 9.97 6.64
N PRO A 77 -28.95 10.07 6.07
CA PRO A 77 -29.32 9.31 4.88
C PRO A 77 -28.26 9.54 3.79
N ALA A 78 -27.89 8.47 3.07
CA ALA A 78 -26.90 8.55 2.00
C ALA A 78 -27.34 9.57 0.94
N ASP A 79 -26.80 10.79 1.02
CA ASP A 79 -26.91 11.78 -0.04
C ASP A 79 -25.91 11.44 -1.17
N GLU A 80 -26.04 12.13 -2.30
CA GLU A 80 -25.17 11.88 -3.45
C GLU A 80 -23.69 12.14 -3.12
N ALA A 81 -23.41 13.11 -2.24
CA ALA A 81 -22.06 13.43 -1.81
C ALA A 81 -21.43 12.28 -1.00
N TRP A 82 -22.18 11.69 -0.08
CA TRP A 82 -21.76 10.53 0.70
C TRP A 82 -21.52 9.30 -0.17
N LEU A 83 -22.43 9.01 -1.12
CA LEU A 83 -22.25 7.91 -2.07
C LEU A 83 -20.99 8.12 -2.94
N TRP A 84 -20.70 9.34 -3.35
CA TRP A 84 -19.48 9.68 -4.05
C TRP A 84 -18.22 9.42 -3.23
N LYS A 85 -18.19 9.88 -1.96
CA LYS A 85 -17.08 9.60 -1.03
C LYS A 85 -16.84 8.10 -0.88
N LEU A 86 -17.91 7.31 -0.69
CA LEU A 86 -17.81 5.84 -0.62
C LEU A 86 -17.29 5.23 -1.91
N GLY A 87 -17.73 5.72 -3.08
CA GLY A 87 -17.23 5.28 -4.39
C GLY A 87 -15.74 5.54 -4.56
N ILE A 88 -15.25 6.69 -4.10
CA ILE A 88 -13.82 7.05 -4.11
C ILE A 88 -13.01 6.11 -3.22
N ILE A 89 -13.45 5.84 -1.99
CA ILE A 89 -12.72 4.91 -1.11
C ILE A 89 -12.78 3.47 -1.65
N TRP A 90 -13.90 3.09 -2.29
CA TRP A 90 -14.00 1.80 -2.98
C TRP A 90 -13.02 1.69 -4.14
N TYR A 91 -12.85 2.76 -4.93
CA TYR A 91 -11.82 2.83 -5.96
C TYR A 91 -10.42 2.59 -5.37
N PHE A 92 -10.09 3.20 -4.22
CA PHE A 92 -8.83 2.93 -3.53
C PHE A 92 -8.69 1.46 -3.12
N LEU A 93 -9.74 0.84 -2.56
CA LEU A 93 -9.72 -0.59 -2.24
C LEU A 93 -9.43 -1.45 -3.47
N ILE A 94 -10.03 -1.14 -4.62
CA ILE A 94 -9.71 -1.82 -5.89
C ILE A 94 -8.24 -1.69 -6.23
N THR A 95 -7.62 -0.51 -6.09
CA THR A 95 -6.18 -0.37 -6.33
C THR A 95 -5.35 -1.30 -5.43
N LYS A 96 -5.77 -1.55 -4.19
CA LYS A 96 -5.06 -2.46 -3.27
C LYS A 96 -5.20 -3.94 -3.67
N PHE A 97 -6.32 -4.33 -4.30
CA PHE A 97 -6.43 -5.65 -4.91
C PHE A 97 -5.58 -5.75 -6.18
N VAL A 98 -5.50 -4.68 -6.97
CA VAL A 98 -4.65 -4.66 -8.16
C VAL A 98 -3.16 -4.70 -7.79
N ASP A 99 -2.76 -4.09 -6.67
CA ASP A 99 -1.39 -4.19 -6.11
C ASP A 99 -0.94 -5.66 -5.93
N LEU A 100 -1.86 -6.61 -5.73
CA LEU A 100 -1.53 -8.03 -5.58
C LEU A 100 -0.85 -8.62 -6.84
N PHE A 101 -1.14 -8.08 -8.03
CA PHE A 101 -0.57 -8.53 -9.31
C PHE A 101 0.96 -8.39 -9.36
N GLU A 102 1.56 -7.49 -8.58
CA GLU A 102 3.03 -7.40 -8.47
C GLU A 102 3.65 -8.73 -8.04
N THR A 103 3.06 -9.39 -7.05
CA THR A 103 3.53 -10.68 -6.55
C THR A 103 3.40 -11.77 -7.61
N PHE A 104 2.32 -11.75 -8.40
CA PHE A 104 2.17 -12.66 -9.55
C PHE A 104 3.31 -12.46 -10.55
N PHE A 105 3.66 -11.20 -10.87
CA PHE A 105 4.79 -10.92 -11.76
C PHE A 105 6.13 -11.40 -11.17
N PHE A 106 6.37 -11.26 -9.86
CA PHE A 106 7.59 -11.76 -9.23
C PHE A 106 7.71 -13.27 -9.33
N VAL A 107 6.62 -14.00 -9.08
CA VAL A 107 6.58 -15.46 -9.18
C VAL A 107 6.81 -15.92 -10.63
N LEU A 108 6.08 -15.36 -11.60
CA LEU A 108 6.20 -15.73 -13.01
C LEU A 108 7.56 -15.37 -13.62
N ARG A 109 8.26 -14.38 -13.07
CA ARG A 109 9.62 -14.00 -13.48
C ARG A 109 10.72 -14.68 -12.67
N LYS A 110 10.37 -15.60 -11.76
CA LYS A 110 11.29 -16.27 -10.82
C LYS A 110 12.15 -15.29 -10.01
N LYS A 111 11.60 -14.12 -9.65
CA LYS A 111 12.27 -13.10 -8.82
C LYS A 111 11.94 -13.27 -7.35
N HIS A 112 12.25 -14.45 -6.80
CA HIS A 112 11.93 -14.80 -5.41
C HIS A 112 12.58 -13.88 -4.37
N SER A 113 13.70 -13.23 -4.69
CA SER A 113 14.30 -12.21 -3.82
C SER A 113 13.41 -10.99 -3.58
N GLN A 114 12.45 -10.72 -4.47
CA GLN A 114 11.45 -9.65 -4.31
C GLN A 114 10.25 -10.09 -3.46
N LEU A 115 10.01 -11.40 -3.31
CA LEU A 115 8.97 -12.00 -2.45
C LEU A 115 9.41 -12.04 -0.99
N SER A 116 9.70 -10.87 -0.43
CA SER A 116 10.08 -10.74 0.98
C SER A 116 8.88 -10.93 1.92
N THR A 117 9.15 -11.27 3.19
CA THR A 117 8.13 -11.29 4.24
C THR A 117 7.42 -9.96 4.38
N LEU A 118 8.17 -8.84 4.25
CA LEU A 118 7.61 -7.49 4.25
C LEU A 118 6.56 -7.32 3.14
N HIS A 119 6.90 -7.72 1.91
CA HIS A 119 6.02 -7.64 0.75
C HIS A 119 4.74 -8.45 0.95
N LEU A 120 4.88 -9.74 1.26
CA LEU A 120 3.72 -10.63 1.43
C LEU A 120 2.82 -10.18 2.59
N PHE A 121 3.39 -9.77 3.72
CA PHE A 121 2.62 -9.28 4.86
C PHE A 121 1.86 -8.00 4.52
N HIS A 122 2.54 -7.00 3.95
CA HIS A 122 1.94 -5.73 3.55
C HIS A 122 0.77 -5.91 2.57
N HIS A 123 1.00 -6.63 1.47
CA HIS A 123 -0.02 -6.83 0.45
C HIS A 123 -1.18 -7.74 0.91
N SER A 124 -0.99 -8.53 1.96
CA SER A 124 -2.09 -9.30 2.56
C SER A 124 -2.95 -8.46 3.48
N ILE A 125 -2.33 -7.63 4.32
CA ILE A 125 -3.02 -6.95 5.42
C ILE A 125 -3.68 -5.65 4.97
N VAL A 126 -3.05 -4.87 4.08
CA VAL A 126 -3.57 -3.56 3.64
C VAL A 126 -4.97 -3.64 3.00
N PRO A 127 -5.27 -4.58 2.06
CA PRO A 127 -6.63 -4.68 1.52
C PRO A 127 -7.68 -5.05 2.58
N ILE A 128 -7.29 -5.83 3.60
CA ILE A 128 -8.17 -6.20 4.71
C ILE A 128 -8.46 -4.96 5.56
N ASP A 129 -7.42 -4.22 5.96
CA ASP A 129 -7.55 -3.01 6.77
C ASP A 129 -8.39 -1.94 6.06
N VAL A 130 -8.18 -1.74 4.75
CA VAL A 130 -8.99 -0.79 3.97
C VAL A 130 -10.46 -1.21 3.97
N TRP A 131 -10.75 -2.49 3.76
CA TRP A 131 -12.13 -2.98 3.82
C TRP A 131 -12.76 -2.81 5.21
N VAL A 132 -12.03 -3.14 6.27
CA VAL A 132 -12.48 -2.97 7.67
C VAL A 132 -12.71 -1.48 7.96
N GLY A 133 -11.79 -0.60 7.57
CA GLY A 133 -11.90 0.84 7.71
C GLY A 133 -13.14 1.39 7.00
N MET A 134 -13.35 1.01 5.74
CA MET A 134 -14.55 1.37 4.97
C MET A 134 -15.84 0.91 5.62
N LYS A 135 -15.86 -0.30 6.20
CA LYS A 135 -17.05 -0.91 6.77
C LYS A 135 -17.43 -0.31 8.13
N TYR A 136 -16.45 -0.05 8.98
CA TYR A 136 -16.67 0.26 10.40
C TYR A 136 -16.31 1.70 10.77
N SER A 137 -15.55 2.41 9.95
CA SER A 137 -15.18 3.81 10.18
C SER A 137 -15.06 4.61 8.87
N PRO A 138 -16.15 4.72 8.08
CA PRO A 138 -16.17 5.59 6.90
C PRO A 138 -16.23 7.06 7.34
N SER A 139 -15.12 7.62 7.81
CA SER A 139 -15.04 9.03 8.22
C SER A 139 -13.96 9.75 7.43
N GLU A 140 -14.09 11.07 7.31
CA GLU A 140 -13.05 11.90 6.69
C GLU A 140 -11.71 11.79 7.44
N SER A 141 -11.76 11.58 8.76
CA SER A 141 -10.56 11.31 9.56
C SER A 141 -9.80 10.07 9.07
N ALA A 142 -10.51 9.02 8.63
CA ALA A 142 -9.87 7.81 8.11
C ALA A 142 -9.22 7.99 6.72
N CYS A 143 -9.52 9.08 6.00
CA CYS A 143 -9.01 9.34 4.65
C CYS A 143 -7.51 9.71 4.62
N PHE A 144 -6.87 10.01 5.76
CA PHE A 144 -5.45 10.34 5.80
C PHE A 144 -4.57 9.19 5.29
N PHE A 145 -4.86 7.95 5.69
CA PHE A 145 -4.10 6.77 5.24
C PHE A 145 -4.16 6.58 3.71
N PRO A 146 -5.35 6.50 3.07
CA PRO A 146 -5.44 6.41 1.61
C PRO A 146 -4.79 7.59 0.90
N PHE A 147 -4.97 8.81 1.43
CA PHE A 147 -4.40 10.03 0.85
C PHE A 147 -2.87 9.94 0.73
N ILE A 148 -2.17 9.72 1.85
CA ILE A 148 -0.71 9.67 1.81
C ILE A 148 -0.17 8.40 1.14
N ASN A 149 -0.87 7.26 1.26
CA ASN A 149 -0.48 6.02 0.58
C ASN A 149 -0.51 6.17 -0.94
N SER A 150 -1.56 6.79 -1.50
CA SER A 150 -1.69 7.00 -2.94
C SER A 150 -0.61 7.94 -3.50
N PHE A 151 -0.20 8.97 -2.75
CA PHE A 151 0.93 9.83 -3.12
C PHE A 151 2.22 9.02 -3.26
N VAL A 152 2.57 8.24 -2.24
CA VAL A 152 3.80 7.44 -2.24
C VAL A 152 3.73 6.32 -3.28
N HIS A 153 2.58 5.66 -3.44
CA HIS A 153 2.38 4.64 -4.47
C HIS A 153 2.51 5.21 -5.88
N THR A 154 2.09 6.45 -6.12
CA THR A 154 2.31 7.14 -7.42
C THR A 154 3.80 7.22 -7.74
N ILE A 155 4.62 7.67 -6.78
CA ILE A 155 6.07 7.79 -6.95
C ILE A 155 6.72 6.40 -7.05
N MET A 156 6.27 5.43 -6.24
CA MET A 156 6.77 4.06 -6.26
C MET A 156 6.53 3.39 -7.61
N TYR A 157 5.32 3.48 -8.15
CA TYR A 157 4.97 2.90 -9.44
C TYR A 157 5.67 3.60 -10.61
N LEU A 158 5.90 4.91 -10.51
CA LEU A 158 6.78 5.61 -11.44
C LEU A 158 8.19 5.02 -11.41
N TYR A 159 8.78 4.84 -10.22
CA TYR A 159 10.10 4.22 -10.07
C TYR A 159 10.14 2.82 -10.68
N TYR A 160 9.14 1.97 -10.38
CA TYR A 160 9.07 0.61 -10.92
C TYR A 160 8.90 0.60 -12.43
N GLY A 161 8.05 1.46 -12.99
CA GLY A 161 7.89 1.64 -14.44
C GLY A 161 9.20 2.01 -15.12
N LEU A 162 9.87 3.06 -14.63
CA LEU A 162 11.16 3.52 -15.15
C LEU A 162 12.25 2.44 -15.02
N SER A 163 12.26 1.67 -13.94
CA SER A 163 13.27 0.63 -13.70
C SER A 163 13.26 -0.51 -14.73
N THR A 164 12.18 -0.63 -15.52
CA THR A 164 12.08 -1.60 -16.60
C THR A 164 12.81 -1.20 -17.89
N PHE A 165 13.27 0.05 -18.00
CA PHE A 165 14.05 0.54 -19.13
C PHE A 165 15.52 0.57 -18.75
N GLU A 166 16.36 -0.19 -19.46
CA GLU A 166 17.81 -0.24 -19.20
C GLU A 166 18.46 1.14 -19.28
N SER A 167 18.01 1.98 -20.24
CA SER A 167 18.46 3.36 -20.39
C SER A 167 18.15 4.26 -19.20
N MET A 168 17.13 3.94 -18.41
CA MET A 168 16.71 4.75 -17.26
C MET A 168 17.43 4.37 -15.97
N LYS A 169 17.93 3.14 -15.84
CA LYS A 169 18.55 2.63 -14.60
C LYS A 169 19.67 3.53 -14.04
N PRO A 170 20.59 4.11 -14.84
CA PRO A 170 21.62 5.01 -14.32
C PRO A 170 21.06 6.26 -13.62
N PHE A 171 19.88 6.71 -14.01
CA PHE A 171 19.24 7.91 -13.45
C PHE A 171 18.40 7.62 -12.21
N LEU A 172 18.20 6.35 -11.84
CA LEU A 172 17.38 5.91 -10.70
C LEU A 172 18.18 5.82 -9.38
N TRP A 173 19.12 6.75 -9.18
CA TRP A 173 19.95 6.85 -7.96
C TRP A 173 19.14 7.11 -6.68
N TRP A 174 17.92 7.63 -6.83
CA TRP A 174 17.06 8.07 -5.75
C TRP A 174 16.23 6.96 -5.06
N LYS A 175 16.47 5.68 -5.39
CA LYS A 175 15.82 4.52 -4.74
C LYS A 175 15.82 4.59 -3.21
N LYS A 176 16.92 5.08 -2.62
CA LYS A 176 17.06 5.24 -1.17
C LYS A 176 16.05 6.23 -0.61
N TYR A 177 15.87 7.38 -1.26
CA TYR A 177 14.92 8.41 -0.85
C TYR A 177 13.48 7.92 -0.99
N LEU A 178 13.17 7.09 -2.00
CA LEU A 178 11.87 6.42 -2.09
C LEU A 178 11.60 5.54 -0.86
N THR A 179 12.59 4.76 -0.42
CA THR A 179 12.42 3.92 0.78
C THR A 179 12.28 4.77 2.05
N GLN A 180 13.02 5.88 2.15
CA GLN A 180 12.85 6.85 3.26
C GLN A 180 11.47 7.50 3.26
N LEU A 181 10.92 7.80 2.08
CA LEU A 181 9.56 8.34 1.94
C LEU A 181 8.50 7.34 2.41
N GLN A 182 8.65 6.04 2.11
CA GLN A 182 7.76 4.98 2.59
C GLN A 182 7.79 4.85 4.13
N ILE A 183 8.99 4.96 4.73
CA ILE A 183 9.14 4.96 6.19
C ILE A 183 8.47 6.20 6.80
N LEU A 184 8.71 7.38 6.23
CA LEU A 184 8.11 8.63 6.68
C LEU A 184 6.58 8.56 6.61
N GLN A 185 6.02 8.04 5.52
CA GLN A 185 4.59 7.81 5.36
C GLN A 185 4.02 6.98 6.52
N LEU A 186 4.68 5.88 6.86
CA LEU A 186 4.23 5.00 7.94
C LEU A 186 4.29 5.71 9.31
N CYS A 187 5.33 6.49 9.57
CA CYS A 187 5.43 7.30 10.79
C CYS A 187 4.29 8.33 10.88
N LEU A 188 3.97 9.01 9.77
CA LEU A 188 2.90 10.00 9.71
C LEU A 188 1.52 9.36 9.93
N ILE A 189 1.27 8.19 9.35
CA ILE A 189 0.03 7.42 9.57
C ILE A 189 -0.08 7.02 11.05
N ALA A 190 0.99 6.51 11.65
CA ALA A 190 0.99 6.12 13.06
C ALA A 190 0.74 7.32 13.99
N LEU A 191 1.39 8.46 13.72
CA LEU A 191 1.18 9.71 14.44
C LEU A 191 -0.28 10.18 14.33
N HIS A 192 -0.85 10.13 13.14
CA HIS A 192 -2.24 10.48 12.88
C HIS A 192 -3.21 9.57 13.64
N CYS A 193 -2.98 8.25 13.66
CA CYS A 193 -3.78 7.32 14.46
C CYS A 193 -3.71 7.62 15.97
N VAL A 194 -2.51 7.89 16.50
CA VAL A 194 -2.33 8.26 17.92
C VAL A 194 -3.04 9.58 18.23
N HIS A 195 -2.89 10.60 17.37
CA HIS A 195 -3.55 11.89 17.52
C HIS A 195 -5.07 11.73 17.63
N LEU A 196 -5.68 10.99 16.71
CA LEU A 196 -7.12 10.77 16.68
C LEU A 196 -7.66 10.05 17.93
N VAL A 197 -6.90 9.14 18.53
CA VAL A 197 -7.30 8.42 19.76
C VAL A 197 -7.17 9.31 21.00
N LEU A 198 -6.24 10.26 21.01
CA LEU A 198 -6.04 11.19 22.12
C LEU A 198 -7.04 12.35 22.13
N LEU A 199 -7.77 12.57 21.03
CA LEU A 199 -8.84 13.56 20.98
C LEU A 199 -10.03 13.12 21.84
N GLU A 200 -10.26 13.79 22.96
CA GLU A 200 -11.31 13.46 23.95
C GLU A 200 -12.72 13.41 23.34
N ASN A 201 -12.98 14.25 22.33
CA ASN A 201 -14.29 14.35 21.67
C ASN A 201 -14.43 13.39 20.48
N CYS A 202 -13.49 12.46 20.27
CA CYS A 202 -13.47 11.59 19.11
C CYS A 202 -13.94 10.17 19.39
N ASN A 203 -15.16 9.86 18.95
CA ASN A 203 -15.76 8.53 19.04
C ASN A 203 -15.31 7.60 17.88
N ILE A 204 -13.99 7.49 17.67
CA ILE A 204 -13.45 6.46 16.78
C ILE A 204 -13.50 5.11 17.52
N PRO A 205 -13.89 4.01 16.84
CA PRO A 205 -13.91 2.70 17.48
C PRO A 205 -12.50 2.32 17.96
N LYS A 206 -12.27 2.37 19.28
CA LYS A 206 -10.97 2.05 19.91
C LYS A 206 -10.48 0.63 19.55
N THR A 207 -11.41 -0.27 19.24
CA THR A 207 -11.11 -1.62 18.73
C THR A 207 -10.33 -1.59 17.42
N LEU A 208 -10.62 -0.66 16.49
CA LEU A 208 -9.87 -0.54 15.24
C LEU A 208 -8.44 -0.09 15.49
N PHE A 209 -8.23 0.83 16.42
CA PHE A 209 -6.89 1.24 16.83
C PHE A 209 -6.09 0.07 17.44
N ALA A 210 -6.72 -0.73 18.31
CA ALA A 210 -6.10 -1.92 18.90
C ALA A 210 -5.71 -2.97 17.84
N ILE A 211 -6.41 -2.99 16.70
CA ILE A 211 -6.10 -3.86 15.56
C ILE A 211 -4.98 -3.27 14.70
N TYR A 212 -5.03 -1.98 14.33
CA TYR A 212 -4.10 -1.38 13.37
C TYR A 212 -2.73 -1.05 13.96
N MET A 213 -2.64 -0.64 15.23
CA MET A 213 -1.36 -0.22 15.81
C MET A 213 -0.30 -1.32 15.88
N PRO A 214 -0.61 -2.55 16.35
CA PRO A 214 0.37 -3.65 16.32
C PRO A 214 0.88 -3.94 14.92
N GLN A 215 0.00 -3.84 13.91
CA GLN A 215 0.36 -4.08 12.51
C GLN A 215 1.26 -2.97 11.96
N ALA A 216 0.96 -1.70 12.27
CA ALA A 216 1.78 -0.57 11.90
C ALA A 216 3.19 -0.66 12.51
N VAL A 217 3.30 -1.07 13.78
CA VAL A 217 4.58 -1.30 14.46
C VAL A 217 5.38 -2.42 13.78
N LEU A 218 4.73 -3.54 13.49
CA LEU A 218 5.39 -4.65 12.78
C LEU A 218 5.85 -4.22 11.39
N LEU A 219 5.03 -3.50 10.64
CA LEU A 219 5.37 -3.01 9.31
C LEU A 219 6.56 -2.03 9.38
N ALA A 220 6.59 -1.16 10.39
CA ALA A 220 7.69 -0.21 10.60
C ALA A 220 8.99 -0.93 10.89
N TYR A 221 8.94 -1.93 11.77
CA TYR A 221 10.08 -2.80 12.05
C TYR A 221 10.59 -3.47 10.76
N LEU A 222 9.71 -4.05 9.95
CA LEU A 222 10.08 -4.74 8.72
C LEU A 222 10.71 -3.79 7.68
N PHE A 223 10.21 -2.56 7.56
CA PHE A 223 10.81 -1.53 6.69
C PHE A 223 12.18 -1.08 7.18
N ILE A 224 12.34 -0.83 8.49
CA ILE A 224 13.64 -0.46 9.09
C ILE A 224 14.65 -1.59 8.92
N ALA A 225 14.23 -2.84 9.13
CA ALA A 225 15.07 -4.02 8.93
C ALA A 225 15.48 -4.16 7.45
N PHE A 226 14.56 -3.98 6.51
CA PHE A 226 14.85 -3.98 5.07
C PHE A 226 15.83 -2.87 4.69
N PHE A 227 15.61 -1.64 5.16
CA PHE A 227 16.47 -0.49 4.89
C PHE A 227 17.88 -0.73 5.42
N THR A 228 18.00 -1.16 6.68
CA THR A 228 19.28 -1.45 7.32
C THR A 228 20.02 -2.54 6.57
N LYS A 229 19.36 -3.66 6.26
CA LYS A 229 19.97 -4.78 5.53
C LYS A 229 20.45 -4.36 4.14
N THR A 230 19.62 -3.66 3.38
CA THR A 230 19.94 -3.29 1.99
C THR A 230 21.08 -2.27 1.94
N TYR A 231 20.98 -1.17 2.69
CA TYR A 231 21.91 -0.06 2.53
C TYR A 231 23.19 -0.23 3.34
N ARG A 232 23.19 -0.97 4.46
CA ARG A 232 24.43 -1.29 5.19
C ARG A 232 25.30 -2.29 4.43
N ASN A 233 24.69 -3.24 3.72
CA ASN A 233 25.44 -4.19 2.89
C ASN A 233 26.06 -3.50 1.67
N ASN A 234 25.32 -2.59 1.02
CA ASN A 234 25.87 -1.80 -0.10
C ASN A 234 27.08 -0.94 0.31
N LEU A 235 27.07 -0.38 1.53
CA LEU A 235 28.22 0.37 2.05
C LEU A 235 29.44 -0.54 2.25
N LYS A 236 29.24 -1.71 2.86
CA LYS A 236 30.31 -2.71 3.05
C LYS A 236 30.89 -3.25 1.74
N GLU A 237 30.06 -3.44 0.72
CA GLU A 237 30.54 -3.85 -0.61
C GLU A 237 31.38 -2.75 -1.27
N LYS A 238 30.95 -1.48 -1.12
CA LYS A 238 31.68 -0.32 -1.65
C LYS A 238 33.06 -0.16 -0.99
N GLU A 239 33.13 -0.37 0.33
CA GLU A 239 34.38 -0.38 1.12
C GLU A 239 35.32 -1.52 0.73
N LYS A 240 34.80 -2.70 0.35
CA LYS A 240 35.63 -3.82 -0.13
C LYS A 240 36.14 -3.67 -1.56
N SER A 241 35.48 -2.81 -2.35
CA SER A 241 35.83 -2.54 -3.76
C SER A 241 36.71 -1.31 -3.96
N SER A 242 37.01 -0.57 -2.88
CA SER A 242 37.94 0.57 -2.86
C SER A 242 39.27 0.13 -2.24
#